data_AF-A0A2H3BDP8-F1
#
_entry.id   AF-A0A2H3BDP8-F1
#
_cell.length_a   1.000
_cell.length_b   1.000
_cell.length_c   1.000
_cell.angle_alpha   90.00
_cell.angle_beta   90.00
_cell.angle_gamma   90.00
#
_symmetry.space_group_name_H-M   'P 1'
#
loop_
_entity.id
_entity.type
_entity.pdbx_description
1 polymer ?
#
loop_
_entity_poly.entity_id
_entity_poly.type
_entity_poly.pdbx_seq_one_letter_code
_entity_poly.pdbx_strand_id
1 'polypeptide(L)'
;MGNPFLFVPHLLSNIMDLLWILGLSLVARVCWTLTLWDLGYLTRKSRELLLFVAEAPDATRVDPWNQQSKRSRVIQYDSLHIIFPMGYKAMAKLFPNIEEQGKASSIKVGPSNWHVHFWGNDTITRAPDAEYGGTLPKSLYTGRAGIETLLRRLVLRGDYKNIRQVIGTVTGVSRNANRLEFIDQVIVRTSEGTKNIPAALVVDYTGAAAVGMKWLRREGYGFADRYGRNQLPLDRLKIAYDQKLHYTTLQFRITPELGRKLPEREPLYSQRVDGNIICLAMGECELPKTLEDAKTCARTLVTEKPIPETFFQMLDMLDEVKDTMTCSQVRYLGSSYIRYESAVNLPANWIALGDSVMNDNPIYG
;
A
#
# COMPACT_ATOMS: atom_id res chain seq x y z
N MET A 1 -39.18 12.62 28.08
CA MET A 1 -38.61 13.29 26.89
C MET A 1 -37.10 13.24 27.03
N GLY A 2 -36.48 12.19 26.48
CA GLY A 2 -35.04 11.94 26.56
C GLY A 2 -34.39 12.38 25.25
N ASN A 3 -33.31 13.14 25.37
CA ASN A 3 -32.56 13.74 24.26
C ASN A 3 -31.52 12.73 23.74
N PRO A 4 -31.57 12.26 22.48
CA PRO A 4 -30.60 11.31 21.94
C PRO A 4 -29.56 12.04 21.08
N PHE A 5 -28.62 12.73 21.71
CA PHE A 5 -27.37 13.13 21.06
C PHE A 5 -26.21 12.56 21.86
N LEU A 6 -25.93 11.28 21.60
CA LEU A 6 -24.78 10.57 22.14
C LEU A 6 -23.82 10.25 20.99
N PHE A 7 -22.78 11.07 20.92
CA PHE A 7 -21.39 10.70 20.63
C PHE A 7 -21.10 9.77 19.42
N VAL A 8 -20.69 10.39 18.29
CA VAL A 8 -19.96 9.75 17.17
C VAL A 8 -18.45 10.17 17.09
N PRO A 9 -17.63 10.26 18.16
CA PRO A 9 -16.18 10.49 17.98
C PRO A 9 -15.39 9.21 17.62
N HIS A 10 -15.87 8.03 17.99
CA HIS A 10 -15.05 6.80 17.87
C HIS A 10 -14.91 6.27 16.43
N LEU A 11 -15.85 6.56 15.54
CA LEU A 11 -15.78 6.07 14.15
C LEU A 11 -14.85 6.94 13.27
N LEU A 12 -14.81 8.25 13.53
CA LEU A 12 -13.97 9.22 12.81
C LEU A 12 -12.47 9.06 13.16
N SER A 13 -12.13 8.72 14.41
CA SER A 13 -10.76 8.36 14.80
C SER A 13 -10.29 7.13 14.03
N ASN A 14 -11.10 6.06 13.95
CA ASN A 14 -10.71 4.83 13.26
C ASN A 14 -10.52 5.02 11.73
N ILE A 15 -11.32 5.88 11.09
CA ILE A 15 -11.20 6.16 9.64
C ILE A 15 -10.00 7.06 9.35
N MET A 16 -9.72 8.06 10.20
CA MET A 16 -8.53 8.91 10.07
C MET A 16 -7.25 8.13 10.36
N ASP A 17 -7.26 7.22 11.34
CA ASP A 17 -6.14 6.30 11.61
C ASP A 17 -5.92 5.34 10.43
N LEU A 18 -6.99 4.84 9.79
CA LEU A 18 -6.90 4.03 8.56
C LEU A 18 -6.26 4.81 7.40
N LEU A 19 -6.66 6.06 7.17
CA LEU A 19 -6.10 6.89 6.09
C LEU A 19 -4.67 7.35 6.38
N TRP A 20 -4.30 7.56 7.65
CA TRP A 20 -2.94 7.87 8.05
C TRP A 20 -1.99 6.69 7.80
N ILE A 21 -2.47 5.46 8.03
CA ILE A 21 -1.72 4.21 7.86
C ILE A 21 -1.53 3.86 6.36
N LEU A 22 -2.57 4.04 5.54
CA LEU A 22 -2.59 3.58 4.13
C LEU A 22 -1.55 4.24 3.20
N GLY A 23 -1.04 5.44 3.49
CA GLY A 23 -0.03 6.09 2.63
C GLY A 23 1.35 6.32 3.26
N LEU A 24 1.55 5.97 4.53
CA LEU A 24 2.89 5.95 5.15
C LEU A 24 3.67 4.69 4.79
N SER A 25 2.98 3.58 4.50
CA SER A 25 3.61 2.29 4.29
C SER A 25 4.62 2.34 3.12
N LEU A 26 4.28 2.88 1.94
CA LEU A 26 5.20 2.86 0.78
C LEU A 26 6.35 3.88 0.80
N VAL A 27 6.23 4.96 1.59
CA VAL A 27 7.29 5.96 1.66
C VAL A 27 8.22 5.72 2.84
N ALA A 28 7.70 5.22 3.96
CA ALA A 28 8.55 4.64 5.00
C ALA A 28 9.41 3.49 4.41
N ARG A 29 8.86 2.71 3.46
CA ARG A 29 9.55 1.62 2.72
C ARG A 29 10.81 2.01 1.96
N VAL A 30 10.88 3.20 1.37
CA VAL A 30 12.05 3.64 0.57
C VAL A 30 12.92 4.63 1.35
N CYS A 31 12.29 5.50 2.15
CA CYS A 31 13.00 6.56 2.85
C CYS A 31 13.78 6.04 4.06
N TRP A 32 13.30 5.00 4.75
CA TRP A 32 14.04 4.43 5.88
C TRP A 32 15.35 3.76 5.45
N THR A 33 15.31 2.99 4.35
CA THR A 33 16.49 2.30 3.79
C THR A 33 17.56 3.28 3.32
N LEU A 34 17.16 4.44 2.78
CA LEU A 34 18.09 5.47 2.29
C LEU A 34 18.53 6.43 3.41
N THR A 35 17.71 6.66 4.44
CA THR A 35 18.11 7.43 5.63
C THR A 35 19.19 6.71 6.45
N LEU A 36 19.16 5.36 6.53
CA LEU A 36 20.25 4.58 7.13
C LEU A 36 21.56 4.65 6.34
N TRP A 37 21.47 4.94 5.03
CA TRP A 37 22.63 5.17 4.17
C TRP A 37 23.25 6.55 4.44
N ASP A 38 22.44 7.60 4.51
CA ASP A 38 22.91 8.98 4.78
C ASP A 38 23.41 9.17 6.22
N LEU A 39 22.87 8.43 7.19
CA LEU A 39 23.31 8.49 8.59
C LEU A 39 24.61 7.70 8.88
N GLY A 40 25.27 7.12 7.87
CA GLY A 40 26.58 6.48 8.04
C GLY A 40 26.59 5.18 8.86
N TYR A 41 25.43 4.58 9.14
CA TYR A 41 25.31 3.33 9.90
C TYR A 41 25.79 2.09 9.13
N LEU A 42 25.95 2.21 7.81
CA LEU A 42 26.53 1.18 6.96
C LEU A 42 28.01 1.46 6.72
N THR A 43 28.89 0.68 7.37
CA THR A 43 30.34 0.77 7.16
C THR A 43 30.72 0.51 5.70
N ARG A 44 31.88 1.00 5.26
CA ARG A 44 32.45 0.89 3.90
C ARG A 44 32.42 -0.52 3.25
N LYS A 45 32.18 -1.59 4.01
CA LYS A 45 32.18 -3.00 3.57
C LYS A 45 30.83 -3.53 3.06
N SER A 46 29.68 -2.90 3.33
CA SER A 46 28.37 -3.35 2.83
C SER A 46 27.91 -2.46 1.67
N ARG A 47 28.53 -2.60 0.49
CA ARG A 47 28.25 -1.75 -0.68
C ARG A 47 27.15 -2.26 -1.61
N GLU A 48 26.60 -3.45 -1.38
CA GLU A 48 25.55 -4.02 -2.23
C GLU A 48 24.25 -4.21 -1.44
N LEU A 49 23.17 -3.60 -1.93
CA LEU A 49 21.81 -3.84 -1.43
C LEU A 49 21.10 -4.73 -2.45
N LEU A 50 20.69 -5.92 -2.01
CA LEU A 50 19.96 -6.87 -2.85
C LEU A 50 18.46 -6.76 -2.56
N LEU A 51 17.70 -6.42 -3.60
CA LEU A 51 16.25 -6.33 -3.53
C LEU A 51 15.62 -7.57 -4.19
N PHE A 52 14.90 -8.37 -3.41
CA PHE A 52 14.23 -9.56 -3.92
C PHE A 52 12.81 -9.22 -4.37
N VAL A 53 12.63 -9.04 -5.66
CA VAL A 53 11.30 -8.90 -6.27
C VAL A 53 11.35 -9.60 -7.63
N ALA A 54 10.23 -10.07 -8.17
CA ALA A 54 10.19 -10.60 -9.54
C ALA A 54 10.36 -9.46 -10.56
N GLU A 55 11.40 -9.45 -11.40
CA GLU A 55 11.42 -8.67 -12.64
C GLU A 55 11.27 -9.63 -13.82
N ALA A 56 10.25 -9.38 -14.61
CA ALA A 56 10.33 -9.46 -16.06
C ALA A 56 10.53 -8.01 -16.56
N PRO A 57 10.95 -7.76 -17.82
CA PRO A 57 10.88 -6.43 -18.44
C PRO A 57 9.53 -5.70 -18.22
N ASP A 58 8.49 -6.48 -17.98
CA ASP A 58 7.15 -6.05 -17.59
C ASP A 58 7.08 -5.19 -16.31
N ALA A 59 7.99 -5.39 -15.35
CA ALA A 59 7.93 -4.73 -14.05
C ALA A 59 8.55 -3.33 -14.00
N THR A 60 9.18 -2.88 -15.10
CA THR A 60 9.73 -1.51 -15.25
C THR A 60 9.08 -0.72 -16.39
N ARG A 61 7.96 -1.22 -16.95
CA ARG A 61 7.23 -0.61 -18.06
C ARG A 61 6.74 0.81 -17.78
N VAL A 62 6.61 1.60 -18.84
CA VAL A 62 6.05 2.95 -18.75
C VAL A 62 4.52 2.91 -18.64
N ASP A 63 3.87 1.90 -19.21
CA ASP A 63 2.42 1.70 -19.25
C ASP A 63 1.97 0.54 -18.33
N PRO A 64 1.92 0.75 -17.00
CA PRO A 64 1.66 -0.32 -16.01
C PRO A 64 0.32 -1.06 -16.22
N TRP A 65 -0.70 -0.43 -16.78
CA TRP A 65 -1.99 -1.06 -17.09
C TRP A 65 -1.92 -2.15 -18.18
N ASN A 66 -0.83 -2.18 -18.97
CA ASN A 66 -0.59 -3.17 -20.03
C ASN A 66 0.32 -4.33 -19.59
N GLN A 67 0.57 -4.47 -18.29
CA GLN A 67 1.37 -5.57 -17.76
C GLN A 67 0.73 -6.93 -18.05
N GLN A 68 1.54 -7.86 -18.56
CA GLN A 68 1.14 -9.24 -18.81
C GLN A 68 1.14 -10.06 -17.51
N SER A 69 2.13 -9.81 -16.65
CA SER A 69 2.33 -10.53 -15.40
C SER A 69 1.65 -9.82 -14.24
N LYS A 70 0.31 -9.85 -14.21
CA LYS A 70 -0.44 -9.30 -13.08
C LYS A 70 -0.25 -10.14 -11.82
N ARG A 71 -0.16 -9.47 -10.67
CA ARG A 71 -0.08 -10.14 -9.36
C ARG A 71 -1.49 -10.55 -8.90
N SER A 72 -1.97 -11.68 -9.41
CA SER A 72 -3.32 -12.21 -9.11
C SER A 72 -3.64 -12.46 -7.63
N ARG A 73 -2.64 -12.43 -6.74
CA ARG A 73 -2.82 -12.57 -5.28
C ARG A 73 -2.85 -11.24 -4.54
N VAL A 74 -2.64 -10.11 -5.21
CA VAL A 74 -2.67 -8.77 -4.62
C VAL A 74 -3.97 -8.11 -5.04
N ILE A 75 -4.96 -8.09 -4.16
CA ILE A 75 -6.29 -7.58 -4.54
C ILE A 75 -6.27 -6.10 -4.91
N GLN A 76 -5.40 -5.34 -4.26
CA GLN A 76 -5.24 -3.92 -4.52
C GLN A 76 -4.47 -3.63 -5.81
N TYR A 77 -4.08 -4.64 -6.60
CA TYR A 77 -3.21 -4.43 -7.75
C TYR A 77 -3.78 -3.41 -8.74
N ASP A 78 -5.07 -3.53 -9.01
CA ASP A 78 -5.82 -2.60 -9.85
C ASP A 78 -6.55 -1.52 -9.02
N SER A 79 -6.43 -1.52 -7.69
CA SER A 79 -7.06 -0.51 -6.84
C SER A 79 -6.30 0.82 -6.87
N LEU A 80 -7.05 1.89 -6.61
CA LEU A 80 -6.51 3.21 -6.35
C LEU A 80 -5.48 3.17 -5.21
N HIS A 81 -4.37 3.86 -5.43
CA HIS A 81 -3.33 4.06 -4.45
C HIS A 81 -2.92 5.52 -4.43
N ILE A 82 -2.66 6.07 -3.23
CA ILE A 82 -2.18 7.44 -3.17
C ILE A 82 -1.02 7.60 -2.22
N ILE A 83 -0.03 8.34 -2.69
CA ILE A 83 1.11 8.75 -1.90
C ILE A 83 0.87 10.17 -1.40
N PHE A 84 0.59 10.27 -0.10
CA PHE A 84 0.35 11.53 0.61
C PHE A 84 1.54 12.49 0.53
N PRO A 85 1.37 13.77 0.89
CA PRO A 85 2.40 14.80 0.78
C PRO A 85 3.76 14.48 1.36
N MET A 86 3.80 13.92 2.57
CA MET A 86 5.06 13.50 3.20
C MET A 86 5.72 12.39 2.40
N GLY A 87 4.86 11.49 1.90
CA GLY A 87 5.21 10.45 0.97
C GLY A 87 5.96 10.99 -0.25
N TYR A 88 5.26 11.89 -0.95
CA TYR A 88 5.74 12.51 -2.16
C TYR A 88 7.04 13.28 -1.96
N LYS A 89 7.11 14.12 -0.92
CA LYS A 89 8.30 14.93 -0.60
C LYS A 89 9.55 14.07 -0.44
N ALA A 90 9.42 12.93 0.23
CA ALA A 90 10.55 12.08 0.46
C ALA A 90 10.96 11.33 -0.82
N MET A 91 10.00 10.85 -1.62
CA MET A 91 10.31 10.29 -2.95
C MET A 91 10.94 11.32 -3.90
N ALA A 92 10.47 12.57 -3.91
CA ALA A 92 11.04 13.63 -4.76
C ALA A 92 12.48 14.00 -4.37
N LYS A 93 12.85 13.85 -3.10
CA LYS A 93 14.25 13.99 -2.66
C LYS A 93 15.12 12.83 -3.14
N LEU A 94 14.59 11.61 -3.14
CA LEU A 94 15.31 10.42 -3.57
C LEU A 94 15.43 10.34 -5.09
N PHE A 95 14.37 10.71 -5.79
CA PHE A 95 14.22 10.59 -7.23
C PHE A 95 13.90 11.97 -7.84
N PRO A 96 14.93 12.77 -8.17
CA PRO A 96 14.73 14.12 -8.71
C PRO A 96 13.87 14.17 -9.99
N ASN A 97 13.83 13.07 -10.75
CA ASN A 97 13.05 12.91 -11.99
C ASN A 97 11.68 12.23 -11.77
N ILE A 98 11.17 12.12 -10.54
CA ILE A 98 9.90 11.41 -10.27
C ILE A 98 8.70 12.01 -11.01
N GLU A 99 8.62 13.34 -11.15
CA GLU A 99 7.51 13.98 -11.87
C GLU A 99 7.57 13.68 -13.37
N GLU A 100 8.77 13.69 -13.97
CA GLU A 100 8.99 13.35 -15.38
C GLU A 100 8.62 11.88 -15.66
N GLN A 101 9.15 10.98 -14.83
CA GLN A 101 8.90 9.55 -14.95
C GLN A 101 7.43 9.21 -14.64
N GLY A 102 6.81 9.89 -13.67
CA GLY A 102 5.39 9.77 -13.38
C GLY A 102 4.53 10.21 -14.56
N LYS A 103 4.84 11.38 -15.15
CA LYS A 103 4.13 11.90 -16.33
C LYS A 103 4.21 10.93 -17.51
N ALA A 104 5.37 10.34 -17.76
CA ALA A 104 5.53 9.31 -18.79
C ALA A 104 4.60 8.11 -18.58
N SER A 105 4.31 7.77 -17.31
CA SER A 105 3.38 6.71 -16.91
C SER A 105 1.94 7.19 -16.71
N SER A 106 1.56 8.37 -17.19
CA SER A 106 0.23 8.95 -16.97
C SER A 106 -0.18 9.03 -15.49
N ILE A 107 0.81 9.09 -14.58
CA ILE A 107 0.60 9.23 -13.15
C ILE A 107 0.41 10.70 -12.84
N LYS A 108 -0.69 11.03 -12.15
CA LYS A 108 -1.00 12.41 -11.78
C LYS A 108 -0.21 12.80 -10.53
N VAL A 109 0.54 13.88 -10.63
CA VAL A 109 1.13 14.58 -9.49
C VAL A 109 0.43 15.93 -9.38
N GLY A 110 -0.11 16.26 -8.22
CA GLY A 110 -0.87 17.49 -8.04
C GLY A 110 -1.04 17.86 -6.58
N PRO A 111 -1.62 19.04 -6.28
CA PRO A 111 -1.93 19.45 -4.91
C PRO A 111 -2.74 18.36 -4.20
N SER A 112 -2.46 18.15 -2.92
CA SER A 112 -3.10 17.14 -2.07
C SER A 112 -4.54 17.51 -1.69
N ASN A 113 -5.34 17.94 -2.66
CA ASN A 113 -6.76 18.19 -2.50
C ASN A 113 -7.52 16.95 -2.94
N TRP A 114 -8.06 16.23 -1.96
CA TRP A 114 -8.69 14.94 -2.16
C TRP A 114 -10.17 15.05 -2.48
N HIS A 115 -10.77 16.22 -2.23
CA HIS A 115 -12.21 16.43 -2.33
C HIS A 115 -13.01 15.27 -1.73
N VAL A 116 -12.61 14.82 -0.53
CA VAL A 116 -13.28 13.70 0.11
C VAL A 116 -14.58 14.16 0.75
N HIS A 117 -15.69 13.65 0.24
CA HIS A 117 -17.01 13.86 0.82
C HIS A 117 -17.34 12.69 1.76
N PHE A 118 -17.31 12.94 3.06
CA PHE A 118 -17.77 11.97 4.06
C PHE A 118 -19.21 12.29 4.42
N TRP A 119 -20.13 11.32 4.30
CA TRP A 119 -21.53 11.48 4.72
C TRP A 119 -22.23 12.68 4.04
N GLY A 120 -21.89 12.90 2.76
CA GLY A 120 -22.34 14.05 1.97
C GLY A 120 -21.78 15.41 2.40
N ASN A 121 -20.85 15.41 3.36
CA ASN A 121 -20.32 16.62 3.95
C ASN A 121 -18.97 17.02 3.35
N ASP A 122 -18.99 18.12 2.60
CA ASP A 122 -17.80 18.78 2.04
C ASP A 122 -16.91 19.40 3.13
N THR A 123 -17.44 19.65 4.33
CA THR A 123 -16.73 20.42 5.36
C THR A 123 -15.76 19.59 6.18
N ILE A 124 -15.90 18.25 6.21
CA ILE A 124 -15.01 17.36 6.97
C ILE A 124 -13.60 17.35 6.35
N THR A 125 -13.46 17.72 5.07
CA THR A 125 -12.15 17.85 4.40
C THR A 125 -11.94 19.23 3.80
N ARG A 126 -12.29 20.30 4.54
CA ARG A 126 -11.74 21.62 4.21
C ARG A 126 -10.24 21.50 4.15
N ALA A 127 -9.71 21.55 2.94
CA ALA A 127 -8.28 21.51 2.75
C ALA A 127 -7.69 22.71 3.50
N PRO A 128 -6.55 22.55 4.18
CA PRO A 128 -5.91 23.63 4.93
C PRO A 128 -5.25 24.65 3.98
N ASP A 129 -5.98 25.12 2.96
CA ASP A 129 -5.47 26.00 1.92
C ASP A 129 -4.91 27.28 2.53
N ALA A 130 -5.56 27.82 3.57
CA ALA A 130 -5.11 29.02 4.26
C ALA A 130 -3.75 28.81 4.95
N GLU A 131 -3.57 27.68 5.63
CA GLU A 131 -2.33 27.31 6.34
C GLU A 131 -1.17 27.05 5.37
N TYR A 132 -1.47 26.71 4.11
CA TYR A 132 -0.48 26.49 3.05
C TYR A 132 -0.42 27.64 2.03
N GLY A 133 -0.93 28.82 2.35
CA GLY A 133 -0.82 30.00 1.48
C GLY A 133 -1.52 29.86 0.12
N GLY A 134 -2.59 29.07 0.06
CA GLY A 134 -3.42 28.83 -1.11
C GLY A 134 -2.95 27.69 -2.02
N THR A 135 -1.88 26.96 -1.69
CA THR A 135 -1.42 25.80 -2.48
C THR A 135 -1.00 24.64 -1.59
N LEU A 136 -1.81 23.58 -1.60
CA LEU A 136 -1.49 22.36 -0.85
C LEU A 136 -0.23 21.68 -1.37
N PRO A 137 0.53 20.98 -0.51
CA PRO A 137 1.69 20.24 -0.97
C PRO A 137 1.27 19.10 -1.92
N LYS A 138 2.19 18.70 -2.80
CA LYS A 138 1.93 17.70 -3.85
C LYS A 138 1.74 16.29 -3.30
N SER A 139 0.84 15.54 -3.90
CA SER A 139 0.62 14.09 -3.77
C SER A 139 0.74 13.40 -5.12
N LEU A 140 0.92 12.08 -5.12
CA LEU A 140 1.01 11.25 -6.32
C LEU A 140 -0.16 10.25 -6.36
N TYR A 141 -0.97 10.34 -7.41
CA TYR A 141 -2.22 9.60 -7.64
C TYR A 141 -2.05 8.56 -8.74
N THR A 142 -2.23 7.28 -8.39
CA THR A 142 -1.95 6.15 -9.29
C THR A 142 -2.62 4.86 -8.78
N GLY A 143 -2.68 3.82 -9.58
CA GLY A 143 -2.98 2.47 -9.11
C GLY A 143 -1.75 1.84 -8.46
N ARG A 144 -1.96 0.73 -7.74
CA ARG A 144 -0.85 -0.01 -7.11
C ARG A 144 0.17 -0.50 -8.15
N ALA A 145 -0.29 -1.00 -9.29
CA ALA A 145 0.58 -1.38 -10.40
C ALA A 145 1.45 -0.21 -10.88
N GLY A 146 0.86 0.98 -11.02
CA GLY A 146 1.57 2.17 -11.47
C GLY A 146 2.68 2.61 -10.53
N ILE A 147 2.43 2.67 -9.21
CA ILE A 147 3.48 3.05 -8.26
C ILE A 147 4.58 1.98 -8.13
N GLU A 148 4.23 0.69 -8.14
CA GLU A 148 5.24 -0.38 -8.06
C GLU A 148 6.17 -0.35 -9.28
N THR A 149 5.60 -0.12 -10.46
CA THR A 149 6.34 -0.08 -11.73
C THR A 149 7.18 1.19 -11.84
N LEU A 150 6.64 2.34 -11.43
CA LEU A 150 7.38 3.61 -11.36
C LEU A 150 8.59 3.49 -10.43
N LEU A 151 8.39 3.00 -9.20
CA LEU A 151 9.48 2.86 -8.23
C LEU A 151 10.56 1.90 -8.72
N ARG A 152 10.18 0.77 -9.30
CA ARG A 152 11.16 -0.17 -9.90
C ARG A 152 11.95 0.50 -11.02
N ARG A 153 11.29 1.26 -11.89
CA ARG A 153 11.98 1.97 -12.98
C ARG A 153 12.97 2.98 -12.43
N LEU A 154 12.55 3.79 -11.44
CA LEU A 154 13.41 4.77 -10.79
C LEU A 154 14.62 4.13 -10.09
N VAL A 155 14.43 2.98 -9.44
CA VAL A 155 15.50 2.29 -8.71
C VAL A 155 16.42 1.49 -9.63
N LEU A 156 15.86 0.65 -10.51
CA LEU A 156 16.62 -0.34 -11.29
C LEU A 156 17.14 0.21 -12.63
N ARG A 157 16.47 1.22 -13.19
CA ARG A 157 16.89 1.90 -14.43
C ARG A 157 17.47 3.29 -14.19
N GLY A 158 17.41 3.78 -12.95
CA GLY A 158 18.01 5.05 -12.54
C GLY A 158 19.49 4.91 -12.18
N ASP A 159 19.97 5.82 -11.34
CA ASP A 159 21.40 5.97 -11.03
C ASP A 159 21.94 5.01 -9.95
N TYR A 160 21.09 4.12 -9.40
CA TYR A 160 21.44 3.22 -8.29
C TYR A 160 22.14 1.94 -8.76
N LYS A 161 23.37 2.07 -9.24
CA LYS A 161 24.18 0.95 -9.79
C LYS A 161 24.49 -0.18 -8.80
N ASN A 162 24.35 0.08 -7.51
CA ASN A 162 24.65 -0.88 -6.45
C ASN A 162 23.41 -1.59 -5.88
N ILE A 163 22.24 -1.31 -6.46
CA ILE A 163 21.03 -2.06 -6.19
C ILE A 163 20.89 -3.11 -7.30
N ARG A 164 20.75 -4.36 -6.90
CA ARG A 164 20.50 -5.46 -7.84
C ARG A 164 19.26 -6.23 -7.43
N GLN A 165 18.54 -6.70 -8.43
CA GLN A 165 17.38 -7.54 -8.24
C GLN A 165 17.72 -9.00 -8.51
N VAL A 166 17.25 -9.89 -7.62
CA VAL A 166 17.37 -11.34 -7.80
C VAL A 166 15.97 -11.92 -7.94
N ILE A 167 15.72 -12.57 -9.07
CA ILE A 167 14.42 -13.19 -9.38
C ILE A 167 14.37 -14.56 -8.70
N GLY A 168 13.49 -14.69 -7.71
CA GLY A 168 13.29 -15.93 -6.99
C GLY A 168 12.43 -15.76 -5.75
N THR A 169 12.27 -16.85 -5.01
CA THR A 169 11.56 -16.87 -3.73
C THR A 169 12.56 -17.08 -2.61
N VAL A 170 12.61 -16.16 -1.65
CA VAL A 170 13.37 -16.39 -0.42
C VAL A 170 12.69 -17.51 0.37
N THR A 171 13.42 -18.57 0.68
CA THR A 171 12.90 -19.76 1.36
C THR A 171 13.42 -19.89 2.79
N GLY A 172 14.43 -19.12 3.16
CA GLY A 172 14.97 -19.11 4.51
C GLY A 172 16.11 -18.14 4.70
N VAL A 173 16.60 -18.11 5.94
CA VAL A 173 17.87 -17.51 6.33
C VAL A 173 18.71 -18.58 7.02
N SER A 174 19.98 -18.33 7.27
CA SER A 174 20.84 -19.19 8.10
C SER A 174 21.46 -18.36 9.21
N ARG A 175 21.53 -18.96 10.38
CA ARG A 175 22.27 -18.41 11.52
C ARG A 175 23.78 -18.57 11.31
N ASN A 176 24.54 -17.55 11.70
CA ASN A 176 25.99 -17.61 11.65
C ASN A 176 26.52 -18.57 12.73
N ALA A 177 27.33 -19.55 12.31
CA ALA A 177 27.82 -20.61 13.20
C ALA A 177 28.73 -20.09 14.34
N ASN A 178 29.44 -19.00 14.12
CA ASN A 178 30.38 -18.41 15.08
C ASN A 178 29.75 -17.29 15.91
N ARG A 179 28.66 -16.70 15.42
CA ARG A 179 27.97 -15.54 16.01
C ARG A 179 26.47 -15.76 15.94
N LEU A 180 25.95 -16.54 16.88
CA LEU A 180 24.56 -16.99 16.91
C LEU A 180 23.54 -15.84 16.99
N GLU A 181 23.99 -14.63 17.27
CA GLU A 181 23.18 -13.41 17.26
C GLU A 181 23.05 -12.76 15.87
N PHE A 182 23.63 -13.34 14.81
CA PHE A 182 23.60 -12.82 13.43
C PHE A 182 23.07 -13.83 12.41
N ILE A 183 22.40 -13.31 11.40
CA ILE A 183 22.17 -14.00 10.12
C ILE A 183 23.35 -13.70 9.20
N ASP A 184 23.91 -14.71 8.53
CA ASP A 184 25.01 -14.51 7.57
C ASP A 184 24.62 -14.76 6.11
N GLN A 185 23.51 -15.44 5.85
CA GLN A 185 23.03 -15.69 4.49
C GLN A 185 21.51 -15.79 4.38
N VAL A 186 21.03 -15.45 3.20
CA VAL A 186 19.64 -15.63 2.75
C VAL A 186 19.61 -16.75 1.71
N ILE A 187 18.63 -17.63 1.82
CA ILE A 187 18.46 -18.79 0.93
C ILE A 187 17.36 -18.46 -0.08
N VAL A 188 17.69 -18.50 -1.37
CA VAL A 188 16.81 -18.08 -2.46
C VAL A 188 16.62 -19.21 -3.45
N ARG A 189 15.38 -19.56 -3.75
CA ARG A 189 15.04 -20.49 -4.83
C ARG A 189 14.80 -19.71 -6.12
N THR A 190 15.65 -19.94 -7.11
CA THR A 190 15.57 -19.36 -8.46
C THR A 190 15.18 -20.44 -9.48
N SER A 191 14.95 -20.06 -10.74
CA SER A 191 14.74 -21.01 -11.85
C SER A 191 15.96 -21.92 -12.08
N GLU A 192 17.15 -21.46 -11.74
CA GLU A 192 18.42 -22.21 -11.85
C GLU A 192 18.70 -23.09 -10.63
N GLY A 193 17.84 -23.06 -9.61
CA GLY A 193 18.01 -23.79 -8.35
C GLY A 193 18.18 -22.88 -7.14
N THR A 194 18.64 -23.47 -6.03
CA THR A 194 18.80 -22.78 -4.75
C THR A 194 20.16 -22.07 -4.68
N LYS A 195 20.16 -20.80 -4.32
CA LYS A 195 21.34 -19.96 -4.11
C LYS A 195 21.38 -19.47 -2.66
N ASN A 196 22.57 -19.50 -2.06
CA ASN A 196 22.82 -18.87 -0.76
C ASN A 196 23.53 -17.55 -0.99
N ILE A 197 22.97 -16.47 -0.46
CA ILE A 197 23.45 -15.11 -0.67
C ILE A 197 23.93 -14.57 0.67
N PRO A 198 25.23 -14.29 0.83
CA PRO A 198 25.76 -13.68 2.05
C PRO A 198 25.11 -12.31 2.32
N ALA A 199 24.77 -12.04 3.57
CA ALA A 199 24.11 -10.81 3.98
C ALA A 199 24.65 -10.27 5.30
N ALA A 200 25.00 -8.99 5.32
CA ALA A 200 25.38 -8.28 6.55
C ALA A 200 24.16 -7.71 7.29
N LEU A 201 23.08 -7.41 6.55
CA LEU A 201 21.80 -6.94 7.05
C LEU A 201 20.70 -7.64 6.26
N VAL A 202 19.64 -8.08 6.94
CA VAL A 202 18.46 -8.68 6.31
C VAL A 202 17.24 -7.86 6.67
N VAL A 203 16.54 -7.37 5.64
CA VAL A 203 15.29 -6.64 5.79
C VAL A 203 14.16 -7.51 5.26
N ASP A 204 13.28 -7.98 6.14
CA ASP A 204 12.06 -8.67 5.77
C ASP A 204 11.02 -7.66 5.29
N TYR A 205 10.69 -7.84 4.01
CA TYR A 205 9.72 -7.05 3.30
C TYR A 205 8.66 -7.94 2.62
N THR A 206 8.34 -9.09 3.24
CA THR A 206 7.40 -10.09 2.69
C THR A 206 5.92 -9.74 2.85
N GLY A 207 5.63 -8.53 3.35
CA GLY A 207 4.28 -8.00 3.52
C GLY A 207 3.43 -8.83 4.49
N ALA A 208 2.11 -8.86 4.29
CA ALA A 208 1.14 -9.52 5.18
C ALA A 208 1.42 -11.01 5.45
N ALA A 209 2.19 -11.66 4.58
CA ALA A 209 2.61 -13.05 4.78
C ALA A 209 3.59 -13.21 5.96
N ALA A 210 4.32 -12.14 6.32
CA ALA A 210 5.29 -12.06 7.41
C ALA A 210 6.18 -13.32 7.48
N VAL A 211 6.68 -13.76 6.33
CA VAL A 211 7.33 -15.07 6.17
C VAL A 211 8.63 -15.13 6.97
N GLY A 212 9.25 -13.99 7.24
CA GLY A 212 10.42 -13.89 8.10
C GLY A 212 10.23 -14.48 9.49
N MET A 213 9.02 -14.44 10.06
CA MET A 213 8.71 -15.11 11.33
C MET A 213 8.94 -16.63 11.25
N LYS A 214 8.65 -17.25 10.10
CA LYS A 214 8.90 -18.69 9.89
C LYS A 214 10.38 -18.97 9.77
N TRP A 215 11.14 -18.11 9.08
CA TRP A 215 12.58 -18.26 8.93
C TRP A 215 13.29 -18.11 10.28
N LEU A 216 12.95 -17.07 11.03
CA LEU A 216 13.48 -16.84 12.38
C LEU A 216 13.20 -18.03 13.30
N ARG A 217 11.96 -18.54 13.30
CA ARG A 217 11.59 -19.72 14.08
C ARG A 217 12.45 -20.93 13.74
N ARG A 218 12.66 -21.20 12.46
CA ARG A 218 13.43 -22.38 12.00
C ARG A 218 14.88 -22.32 12.48
N GLU A 219 15.46 -21.13 12.52
CA GLU A 219 16.84 -20.91 12.98
C GLU A 219 16.95 -20.75 14.52
N GLY A 220 15.85 -20.95 15.24
CA GLY A 220 15.79 -20.90 16.70
C GLY A 220 15.83 -19.49 17.31
N TYR A 221 15.55 -18.46 16.52
CA TYR A 221 15.39 -17.09 17.02
C TYR A 221 14.02 -16.88 17.65
N GLY A 222 13.91 -15.91 18.55
CA GLY A 222 12.62 -15.58 19.16
C GLY A 222 12.20 -16.48 20.33
N PHE A 223 13.08 -17.36 20.80
CA PHE A 223 12.84 -18.26 21.94
C PHE A 223 13.97 -18.19 22.96
N ALA A 224 13.62 -18.38 24.24
CA ALA A 224 14.54 -18.46 25.36
C ALA A 224 13.97 -19.39 26.45
N ASP A 225 14.83 -19.90 27.34
CA ASP A 225 14.41 -20.72 28.48
C ASP A 225 13.62 -19.92 29.54
N ARG A 226 13.91 -18.62 29.63
CA ARG A 226 13.25 -17.69 30.55
C ARG A 226 12.94 -16.39 29.82
N TYR A 227 11.77 -15.82 30.10
CA TYR A 227 11.30 -14.57 29.55
C TYR A 227 11.23 -13.52 30.66
N GLY A 228 11.78 -12.33 30.40
CA GLY A 228 11.65 -11.18 31.27
C GLY A 228 10.23 -10.60 31.28
N ARG A 229 10.01 -9.63 32.18
CA ARG A 229 8.77 -8.84 32.21
C ARG A 229 8.64 -8.08 30.87
N ASN A 230 7.58 -8.34 30.12
CA ASN A 230 7.29 -7.80 28.77
C ASN A 230 8.00 -8.49 27.60
N GLN A 231 8.73 -9.59 27.85
CA GLN A 231 9.27 -10.41 26.78
C GLN A 231 8.30 -11.54 26.41
N LEU A 232 8.21 -11.82 25.12
CA LEU A 232 7.30 -12.80 24.55
C LEU A 232 8.04 -13.73 23.58
N PRO A 233 7.67 -15.01 23.54
CA PRO A 233 8.15 -15.91 22.48
C PRO A 233 7.62 -15.46 21.11
N LEU A 234 8.33 -15.84 20.06
CA LEU A 234 8.07 -15.44 18.68
C LEU A 234 6.62 -15.69 18.23
N ASP A 235 6.03 -16.81 18.65
CA ASP A 235 4.67 -17.21 18.31
C ASP A 235 3.57 -16.40 19.02
N ARG A 236 3.92 -15.61 20.04
CA ARG A 236 3.00 -14.73 20.79
C ARG A 236 3.18 -13.24 20.49
N LEU A 237 4.06 -12.88 19.57
CA LEU A 237 4.30 -11.47 19.21
C LEU A 237 3.14 -10.86 18.44
N LYS A 238 2.48 -11.67 17.60
CA LYS A 238 1.40 -11.22 16.72
C LYS A 238 0.12 -11.04 17.52
N ILE A 239 -0.39 -9.82 17.52
CA ILE A 239 -1.78 -9.52 17.87
C ILE A 239 -2.56 -9.25 16.59
N ALA A 240 -3.84 -9.60 16.58
CA ALA A 240 -4.70 -9.38 15.43
C ALA A 240 -6.11 -9.02 15.90
N TYR A 241 -6.75 -8.13 15.15
CA TYR A 241 -8.13 -7.71 15.34
C TYR A 241 -8.87 -7.78 14.01
N ASP A 242 -9.87 -8.66 13.91
CA ASP A 242 -10.65 -8.85 12.69
C ASP A 242 -11.92 -8.01 12.71
N GLN A 243 -11.91 -6.95 11.91
CA GLN A 243 -13.04 -6.04 11.72
C GLN A 243 -14.22 -6.69 11.02
N LYS A 244 -13.98 -7.81 10.31
CA LYS A 244 -14.93 -8.42 9.38
C LYS A 244 -15.49 -7.42 8.36
N LEU A 245 -14.70 -6.41 8.01
CA LEU A 245 -15.07 -5.37 7.06
C LEU A 245 -14.95 -5.92 5.63
N HIS A 246 -15.99 -5.71 4.84
CA HIS A 246 -16.02 -6.08 3.43
C HIS A 246 -16.38 -4.87 2.59
N TYR A 247 -15.90 -4.85 1.35
CA TYR A 247 -16.29 -3.82 0.39
C TYR A 247 -16.28 -4.41 -1.03
N THR A 248 -17.09 -3.85 -1.91
CA THR A 248 -16.99 -4.07 -3.36
C THR A 248 -16.17 -2.96 -3.97
N THR A 249 -15.34 -3.33 -4.94
CA THR A 249 -14.80 -2.41 -5.95
C THR A 249 -15.42 -2.70 -7.31
N LEU A 250 -15.96 -1.68 -7.98
CA LEU A 250 -16.35 -1.73 -9.39
C LEU A 250 -15.37 -0.90 -10.21
N GLN A 251 -14.84 -1.43 -11.32
CA GLN A 251 -13.89 -0.71 -12.16
C GLN A 251 -14.39 -0.61 -13.59
N PHE A 252 -14.28 0.57 -14.19
CA PHE A 252 -14.75 0.87 -15.54
C PHE A 252 -13.59 1.39 -16.37
N ARG A 253 -13.43 0.90 -17.60
CA ARG A 253 -12.50 1.47 -18.57
C ARG A 253 -13.22 2.57 -19.34
N ILE A 254 -12.86 3.82 -19.09
CA ILE A 254 -13.53 4.97 -19.72
C ILE A 254 -12.85 5.34 -21.04
N THR A 255 -13.66 5.68 -22.04
CA THR A 255 -13.16 6.26 -23.29
C THR A 255 -12.66 7.69 -23.05
N PRO A 256 -11.73 8.22 -23.87
CA PRO A 256 -11.32 9.62 -23.78
C PRO A 256 -12.50 10.59 -23.88
N GLU A 257 -13.51 10.28 -24.67
CA GLU A 257 -14.72 11.08 -24.88
C GLU A 257 -15.56 11.14 -23.60
N LEU A 258 -15.85 9.98 -22.99
CA LEU A 258 -16.58 9.91 -21.73
C LEU A 258 -15.80 10.60 -20.60
N GLY A 259 -14.48 10.39 -20.56
CA GLY A 259 -13.58 11.03 -19.60
C GLY A 259 -13.56 12.56 -19.64
N ARG A 260 -13.99 13.19 -20.73
CA ARG A 260 -14.17 14.66 -20.81
C ARG A 260 -15.55 15.13 -20.35
N LYS A 261 -16.56 14.25 -20.38
CA LYS A 261 -17.93 14.55 -19.93
C LYS A 261 -18.10 14.36 -18.43
N LEU A 262 -17.34 13.42 -17.84
CA LEU A 262 -17.37 13.13 -16.42
C LEU A 262 -17.05 14.39 -15.60
N PRO A 263 -17.72 14.59 -14.46
CA PRO A 263 -17.51 15.79 -13.64
C PRO A 263 -16.04 15.89 -13.21
N GLU A 264 -15.44 17.07 -13.36
CA GLU A 264 -14.03 17.31 -12.98
C GLU A 264 -13.78 17.07 -11.47
N ARG A 265 -14.84 17.17 -10.67
CA ARG A 265 -14.86 16.89 -9.23
C ARG A 265 -15.52 15.54 -8.98
N GLU A 266 -14.69 14.51 -8.91
CA GLU A 266 -15.12 13.17 -8.54
C GLU A 266 -15.13 13.07 -7.00
N PRO A 267 -16.26 12.70 -6.36
CA PRO A 267 -16.25 12.42 -4.93
C PRO A 267 -15.35 11.22 -4.65
N LEU A 268 -14.81 11.08 -3.42
CA LEU A 268 -13.84 10.02 -3.04
C LEU A 268 -14.17 8.61 -3.55
N TYR A 269 -15.45 8.27 -3.69
CA TYR A 269 -15.91 6.98 -4.19
C TYR A 269 -15.71 6.78 -5.69
N SER A 270 -15.18 7.75 -6.44
CA SER A 270 -14.71 7.61 -7.82
C SER A 270 -13.37 8.31 -7.97
N GLN A 271 -12.38 7.61 -8.50
CA GLN A 271 -11.15 8.26 -8.96
C GLN A 271 -10.75 7.69 -10.30
N ARG A 272 -10.38 8.57 -11.21
CA ARG A 272 -9.60 8.22 -12.39
C ARG A 272 -8.18 7.79 -11.98
N VAL A 273 -7.94 6.50 -12.13
CA VAL A 273 -6.65 5.83 -11.96
C VAL A 273 -5.87 5.88 -13.29
N ASP A 274 -4.58 5.52 -13.26
CA ASP A 274 -3.79 5.38 -14.49
C ASP A 274 -4.48 4.48 -15.52
N GLY A 275 -4.29 4.79 -16.81
CA GLY A 275 -4.91 4.04 -17.90
C GLY A 275 -6.40 4.29 -18.14
N ASN A 276 -6.95 5.43 -17.69
CA ASN A 276 -8.36 5.80 -17.88
C ASN A 276 -9.33 4.79 -17.24
N ILE A 277 -9.07 4.44 -15.98
CA ILE A 277 -9.93 3.55 -15.21
C ILE A 277 -10.64 4.37 -14.14
N ILE A 278 -11.97 4.26 -14.03
CA ILE A 278 -12.72 4.75 -12.87
C ILE A 278 -12.93 3.59 -11.91
N CYS A 279 -12.63 3.82 -10.64
CA CYS A 279 -12.79 2.84 -9.57
C CYS A 279 -13.86 3.33 -8.59
N LEU A 280 -14.94 2.56 -8.40
CA LEU A 280 -15.95 2.75 -7.37
C LEU A 280 -15.73 1.81 -6.19
N ALA A 281 -15.76 2.31 -4.95
CA ALA A 281 -15.64 1.49 -3.74
C ALA A 281 -16.86 1.67 -2.83
N MET A 282 -17.49 0.57 -2.38
CA MET A 282 -18.71 0.62 -1.57
C MET A 282 -18.71 -0.49 -0.50
N GLY A 283 -19.15 -0.20 0.73
CA GLY A 283 -19.15 -1.18 1.83
C GLY A 283 -20.21 -0.99 2.93
N GLU A 284 -21.07 0.02 2.85
CA GLU A 284 -22.09 0.31 3.88
C GLU A 284 -23.46 -0.34 3.59
N CYS A 285 -23.64 -0.93 2.42
CA CYS A 285 -24.84 -1.62 1.97
C CYS A 285 -24.54 -3.09 1.65
N GLU A 286 -25.55 -3.85 1.21
CA GLU A 286 -25.30 -5.14 0.58
C GLU A 286 -24.29 -4.95 -0.58
N LEU A 287 -23.21 -5.74 -0.55
CA LEU A 287 -22.06 -5.54 -1.43
C LEU A 287 -22.49 -5.61 -2.90
N PRO A 288 -22.48 -4.46 -3.63
CA PRO A 288 -23.00 -4.43 -4.99
C PRO A 288 -22.19 -5.35 -5.89
N LYS A 289 -22.81 -5.92 -6.92
CA LYS A 289 -22.12 -6.74 -7.93
C LYS A 289 -22.24 -6.15 -9.33
N THR A 290 -23.21 -5.25 -9.51
CA THR A 290 -23.50 -4.55 -10.75
C THR A 290 -23.55 -3.04 -10.54
N LEU A 291 -23.50 -2.28 -11.64
CA LEU A 291 -23.70 -0.82 -11.61
C LEU A 291 -25.09 -0.46 -11.07
N GLU A 292 -26.12 -1.24 -11.37
CA GLU A 292 -27.49 -1.01 -10.86
C GLU A 292 -27.59 -1.26 -9.36
N ASP A 293 -26.90 -2.29 -8.84
CA ASP A 293 -26.78 -2.51 -7.39
C ASP A 293 -26.08 -1.31 -6.73
N ALA A 294 -25.03 -0.78 -7.35
CA ALA A 294 -24.30 0.38 -6.84
C ALA A 294 -25.17 1.65 -6.83
N LYS A 295 -25.94 1.91 -7.90
CA LYS A 295 -26.92 3.01 -7.95
C LYS A 295 -27.97 2.87 -6.86
N THR A 296 -28.52 1.66 -6.72
CA THR A 296 -29.53 1.35 -5.69
C THR A 296 -28.95 1.57 -4.30
N CYS A 297 -27.79 0.98 -4.02
CA CYS A 297 -27.06 1.17 -2.78
C CYS A 297 -26.85 2.65 -2.47
N ALA A 298 -26.28 3.42 -3.40
CA ALA A 298 -26.03 4.85 -3.20
C ALA A 298 -27.31 5.64 -2.87
N ARG A 299 -28.44 5.33 -3.51
CA ARG A 299 -29.74 5.97 -3.23
C ARG A 299 -30.32 5.59 -1.87
N THR A 300 -29.96 4.43 -1.32
CA THR A 300 -30.43 3.98 0.01
C THR A 300 -29.58 4.49 1.17
N LEU A 301 -28.40 5.06 0.90
CA LEU A 301 -27.52 5.55 1.96
C LEU A 301 -28.14 6.75 2.70
N VAL A 302 -28.26 6.61 4.02
CA VAL A 302 -28.67 7.71 4.91
C VAL A 302 -27.42 8.47 5.32
N THR A 303 -27.29 9.70 4.82
CA THR A 303 -26.12 10.56 5.01
C THR A 303 -26.51 11.82 5.78
N GLU A 304 -25.55 12.50 6.41
CA GLU A 304 -25.80 13.75 7.14
C GLU A 304 -26.30 14.85 6.19
N LYS A 305 -25.67 14.93 5.01
CA LYS A 305 -26.11 15.75 3.89
C LYS A 305 -26.39 14.85 2.70
N PRO A 306 -27.40 15.17 1.85
CA PRO A 306 -27.67 14.38 0.66
C PRO A 306 -26.43 14.21 -0.23
N ILE A 307 -26.26 13.02 -0.79
CA ILE A 307 -25.23 12.77 -1.80
C ILE A 307 -25.46 13.71 -3.00
N PRO A 308 -24.44 14.42 -3.50
CA PRO A 308 -24.61 15.36 -4.61
C PRO A 308 -25.20 14.71 -5.87
N GLU A 309 -26.12 15.41 -6.54
CA GLU A 309 -26.77 14.91 -7.78
C GLU A 309 -25.75 14.59 -8.89
N THR A 310 -24.63 15.32 -8.93
CA THR A 310 -23.53 15.09 -9.88
C THR A 310 -22.92 13.69 -9.73
N PHE A 311 -22.99 13.07 -8.55
CA PHE A 311 -22.55 11.69 -8.35
C PHE A 311 -23.48 10.70 -9.05
N PHE A 312 -24.80 10.89 -8.94
CA PHE A 312 -25.77 10.03 -9.62
C PHE A 312 -25.69 10.19 -11.14
N GLN A 313 -25.52 11.42 -11.64
CA GLN A 313 -25.25 11.68 -13.06
C GLN A 313 -23.98 10.97 -13.55
N MET A 314 -22.93 10.93 -12.73
CA MET A 314 -21.73 10.18 -13.05
C MET A 314 -22.00 8.68 -13.12
N LEU A 315 -22.76 8.10 -12.19
CA LEU A 315 -23.14 6.68 -12.25
C LEU A 315 -23.96 6.36 -13.51
N ASP A 316 -24.85 7.26 -13.94
CA ASP A 316 -25.62 7.09 -15.18
C ASP A 316 -24.72 7.22 -16.43
N MET A 317 -23.73 8.11 -16.42
CA MET A 317 -22.74 8.21 -17.50
C MET A 317 -21.89 6.93 -17.64
N LEU A 318 -21.66 6.18 -16.56
CA LEU A 318 -20.93 4.91 -16.61
C LEU A 318 -21.71 3.79 -17.32
N ASP A 319 -23.01 3.95 -17.60
CA ASP A 319 -23.75 3.01 -18.44
C ASP A 319 -23.17 2.90 -19.86
N GLU A 320 -22.54 3.97 -20.38
CA GLU A 320 -21.89 3.98 -21.69
C GLU A 320 -20.76 2.93 -21.79
N VAL A 321 -20.16 2.53 -20.66
CA VAL A 321 -19.00 1.62 -20.59
C VAL A 321 -19.20 0.45 -19.62
N LYS A 322 -20.45 0.12 -19.28
CA LYS A 322 -20.77 -0.92 -18.29
C LYS A 322 -20.32 -2.33 -18.68
N ASP A 323 -20.16 -2.58 -19.97
CA ASP A 323 -19.62 -3.83 -20.52
C ASP A 323 -18.14 -4.03 -20.19
N THR A 324 -17.42 -2.94 -19.90
CA THR A 324 -16.03 -2.98 -19.44
C THR A 324 -15.90 -3.20 -17.93
N MET A 325 -17.02 -3.24 -17.20
CA MET A 325 -17.03 -3.27 -15.75
C MET A 325 -16.42 -4.56 -15.21
N THR A 326 -15.50 -4.44 -14.26
CA THR A 326 -15.08 -5.55 -13.40
C THR A 326 -15.56 -5.31 -11.98
N CYS A 327 -15.90 -6.39 -11.27
CA CYS A 327 -16.33 -6.35 -9.88
C CYS A 327 -15.40 -7.22 -9.04
N SER A 328 -14.91 -6.67 -7.94
CA SER A 328 -14.12 -7.39 -6.93
C SER A 328 -14.77 -7.19 -5.57
N GLN A 329 -15.22 -8.29 -4.96
CA GLN A 329 -15.65 -8.29 -3.56
C GLN A 329 -14.44 -8.62 -2.68
N VAL A 330 -14.21 -7.78 -1.69
CA VAL A 330 -12.96 -7.73 -0.95
C VAL A 330 -13.25 -7.82 0.55
N ARG A 331 -12.40 -8.57 1.26
CA ARG A 331 -12.38 -8.58 2.71
C ARG A 331 -11.13 -7.87 3.21
N TYR A 332 -11.32 -6.92 4.13
CA TYR A 332 -10.20 -6.43 4.93
C TYR A 332 -9.75 -7.54 5.87
N LEU A 333 -8.47 -7.89 5.79
CA LEU A 333 -7.89 -8.75 6.80
C LEU A 333 -8.01 -8.10 8.17
N GLY A 334 -8.03 -8.95 9.19
CA GLY A 334 -7.82 -8.44 10.53
C GLY A 334 -6.50 -7.68 10.61
N SER A 335 -6.59 -6.44 11.09
CA SER A 335 -5.43 -5.60 11.37
C SER A 335 -4.54 -6.36 12.33
N SER A 336 -3.29 -6.62 11.94
CA SER A 336 -2.36 -7.35 12.80
C SER A 336 -1.11 -6.55 13.04
N TYR A 337 -0.56 -6.65 14.24
CA TYR A 337 0.68 -6.01 14.63
C TYR A 337 1.60 -7.06 15.25
N ILE A 338 2.84 -7.16 14.76
CA ILE A 338 3.88 -8.04 15.29
C ILE A 338 4.82 -7.21 16.15
N ARG A 339 4.77 -7.47 17.46
CA ARG A 339 5.54 -6.75 18.48
C ARG A 339 6.99 -7.23 18.55
N TYR A 340 7.77 -7.00 17.50
CA TYR A 340 9.19 -7.39 17.46
C TYR A 340 10.01 -6.79 18.62
N GLU A 341 9.60 -5.64 19.15
CA GLU A 341 10.17 -5.01 20.35
C GLU A 341 10.01 -5.84 21.62
N SER A 342 9.02 -6.73 21.68
CA SER A 342 8.78 -7.65 22.81
C SER A 342 9.46 -9.00 22.61
N ALA A 343 10.14 -9.23 21.48
CA ALA A 343 10.80 -10.49 21.20
C ALA A 343 12.08 -10.67 22.02
N VAL A 344 12.48 -11.93 22.21
CA VAL A 344 13.79 -12.29 22.76
C VAL A 344 14.68 -12.87 21.67
N ASN A 345 16.00 -12.71 21.80
CA ASN A 345 16.96 -13.39 20.93
C ASN A 345 16.61 -13.21 19.43
N LEU A 346 16.30 -12.00 19.00
CA LEU A 346 16.23 -11.70 17.56
C LEU A 346 17.65 -11.48 17.03
N PRO A 347 17.90 -11.78 15.74
CA PRO A 347 19.18 -11.46 15.13
C PRO A 347 19.43 -9.95 15.15
N ALA A 348 20.64 -9.54 15.53
CA ALA A 348 21.03 -8.14 15.63
C ALA A 348 21.02 -7.39 14.29
N ASN A 349 21.05 -8.14 13.17
CA ASN A 349 21.04 -7.61 11.81
C ASN A 349 19.75 -7.94 11.04
N TRP A 350 18.64 -8.13 11.76
CA TRP A 350 17.32 -8.36 11.18
C TRP A 350 16.42 -7.15 11.38
N ILE A 351 15.72 -6.74 10.33
CA ILE A 351 14.70 -5.70 10.37
C ILE A 351 13.45 -6.23 9.68
N ALA A 352 12.30 -6.21 10.34
CA ALA A 352 11.01 -6.37 9.67
C ALA A 352 10.45 -4.99 9.33
N LEU A 353 9.87 -4.81 8.14
CA LEU A 353 9.38 -3.50 7.69
C LEU A 353 8.05 -3.59 6.95
N GLY A 354 7.19 -2.59 7.16
CA GLY A 354 5.90 -2.46 6.48
C GLY A 354 4.93 -3.57 6.89
N ASP A 355 4.29 -4.21 5.90
CA ASP A 355 3.19 -5.13 6.22
C ASP A 355 3.64 -6.45 6.87
N SER A 356 4.96 -6.69 6.95
CA SER A 356 5.52 -7.77 7.77
C SER A 356 5.49 -7.44 9.27
N VAL A 357 5.30 -6.16 9.63
CA VAL A 357 5.11 -5.67 11.01
C VAL A 357 3.65 -5.41 11.28
N MET A 358 2.97 -4.69 10.38
CA MET A 358 1.56 -4.33 10.54
C MET A 358 0.78 -4.48 9.25
N ASN A 359 -0.26 -5.31 9.25
CA ASN A 359 -1.11 -5.47 8.07
C ASN A 359 -2.35 -4.57 8.15
N ASP A 360 -2.47 -3.68 7.18
CA ASP A 360 -3.58 -2.77 6.92
C ASP A 360 -4.30 -3.06 5.60
N ASN A 361 -3.68 -3.88 4.74
CA ASN A 361 -4.13 -4.09 3.37
C ASN A 361 -5.16 -5.24 3.28
N PRO A 362 -6.20 -5.07 2.45
CA PRO A 362 -7.20 -6.10 2.19
C PRO A 362 -6.66 -7.26 1.34
N ILE A 363 -7.40 -8.38 1.33
CA ILE A 363 -7.11 -9.57 0.51
C ILE A 363 -8.37 -10.08 -0.20
N TYR A 364 -8.19 -11.01 -1.13
CA TYR A 364 -9.31 -11.82 -1.65
C TYR A 364 -9.96 -12.61 -0.50
N GLY A 365 -11.27 -12.44 -0.35
CA GLY A 365 -12.10 -13.08 0.68
C GLY A 365 -12.88 -14.24 0.12
#